data_AF-A0A3P7EGK4-F1
#
_entry.id   AF-A0A3P7EGK4-F1
#
_cell.length_a   1.000
_cell.length_b   1.000
_cell.length_c   1.000
_cell.angle_alpha   90.00
_cell.angle_beta   90.00
_cell.angle_gamma   90.00
#
_symmetry.space_group_name_H-M   'P 1'
#
loop_
_entity.id
_entity.type
_entity.pdbx_description
1 polymer ?
#
loop_
_entity_poly.entity_id
_entity_poly.type
_entity_poly.pdbx_seq_one_letter_code
_entity_poly.pdbx_strand_id
1 'polypeptide(L)'
;MEVCYYVHSTFICRKVRQKRDSSLPDGVETDLDFSDLAVPSHIRRSSSMPSVSDPIIGPILKHYDYNSRLNRLQKRFLRFTWHRLQTKNGGKRVGNVFEEVYERLLRQLPGTWEMFTTRTFLSAMSRSETATPRDHAKETVKLIDYAIKNLEVNDKERNDTGSDYDPFLLGKAHGRLRPYGFTGNYWEKLGEIIVDVVLVQEAVRDLPGAGQAWVIFTACLVDQLRAGFDESKSGLTPMTAMFSQKYICNTVTSDSA
;
A
#
# COMPACT_ATOMS: atom_id res chain seq x y z
N MET A 1 19.62 14.72 10.26
CA MET A 1 18.56 13.69 10.23
C MET A 1 19.27 12.35 10.07
N GLU A 2 18.92 11.37 10.90
CA GLU A 2 19.44 10.00 10.82
C GLU A 2 18.35 9.12 10.22
N VAL A 3 18.73 8.26 9.27
CA VAL A 3 17.82 7.24 8.72
C VAL A 3 18.31 5.91 9.26
N CYS A 4 17.44 5.22 9.99
CA CYS A 4 17.72 3.94 10.62
C CYS A 4 16.83 2.86 10.00
N TYR A 5 17.40 1.71 9.70
CA TYR A 5 16.66 0.55 9.22
C TYR A 5 17.31 -0.74 9.75
N TYR A 6 16.51 -1.78 9.85
CA TYR A 6 16.94 -3.11 10.27
C TYR A 6 17.49 -3.89 9.08
N VAL A 7 18.67 -4.51 9.25
CA VAL A 7 19.22 -5.49 8.31
C VAL A 7 19.65 -6.70 9.14
N HIS A 8 19.09 -7.88 8.87
CA HIS A 8 19.43 -9.14 9.55
C HIS A 8 19.48 -8.99 11.09
N SER A 9 18.38 -8.50 11.70
CA SER A 9 18.26 -8.21 13.14
C SER A 9 19.27 -7.20 13.72
N THR A 10 20.05 -6.53 12.88
CA THR A 10 21.00 -5.49 13.30
C THR A 10 20.45 -4.10 12.93
N PHE A 11 20.45 -3.19 13.90
CA PHE A 11 20.01 -1.80 13.74
C PHE A 11 21.15 -0.96 13.16
N ILE A 12 20.98 -0.41 11.95
CA ILE A 12 22.01 0.40 11.28
C ILE A 12 21.46 1.82 11.09
N CYS A 13 22.09 2.81 11.74
CA CYS A 13 21.81 4.23 11.52
C CYS A 13 22.95 4.85 10.68
N ARG A 14 22.59 5.45 9.54
CA ARG A 14 23.53 6.26 8.74
C ARG A 14 23.25 7.75 8.94
N LYS A 15 24.30 8.48 9.30
CA LYS A 15 24.27 9.92 9.53
C LYS A 15 24.42 10.67 8.21
N VAL A 16 23.36 11.36 7.77
CA VAL A 16 23.40 12.21 6.57
C VAL A 16 23.69 13.65 6.99
N ARG A 17 24.83 14.19 6.54
CA ARG A 17 25.17 15.62 6.65
C ARG A 17 24.33 16.40 5.63
N GLN A 18 23.31 17.09 6.11
CA GLN A 18 22.56 18.04 5.29
C GLN A 18 23.32 19.37 5.25
N LYS A 19 23.72 19.79 4.05
CA LYS A 19 24.28 21.13 3.83
C LYS A 19 23.11 22.12 3.89
N ARG A 20 23.15 23.03 4.86
CA ARG A 20 22.23 24.16 4.95
C ARG A 20 22.50 25.06 3.76
N ASP A 21 21.52 25.26 2.91
CA ASP A 21 21.37 26.52 2.19
C ASP A 21 19.97 27.05 2.52
N SER A 22 20.01 28.19 3.20
CA SER A 22 18.93 29.01 3.69
C SER A 22 18.52 30.03 2.62
N SER A 23 17.24 30.07 2.27
CA SER A 23 16.54 31.30 1.85
C SER A 23 15.05 31.00 1.77
N LEU A 24 14.33 31.48 2.79
CA LEU A 24 12.88 31.69 2.78
C LEU A 24 12.55 32.91 1.90
N PRO A 25 11.35 32.94 1.32
CA PRO A 25 10.53 34.13 1.47
C PRO A 25 9.18 33.80 2.10
N ASP A 26 8.78 34.73 2.96
CA ASP A 26 7.55 34.78 3.74
C ASP A 26 6.27 34.87 2.89
N GLY A 27 5.17 34.45 3.52
CA GLY A 27 3.87 35.07 3.34
C GLY A 27 2.89 34.29 2.47
N VAL A 28 1.88 33.70 3.11
CA VAL A 28 0.50 34.22 3.15
C VAL A 28 -0.32 33.20 3.92
N GLU A 29 -0.69 33.58 5.14
CA GLU A 29 -1.71 32.93 5.94
C GLU A 29 -3.05 33.05 5.19
N THR A 30 -3.81 31.96 5.13
CA THR A 30 -5.23 32.02 4.75
C THR A 30 -5.99 31.20 5.77
N ASP A 31 -6.36 31.89 6.85
CA ASP A 31 -7.41 31.47 7.76
C ASP A 31 -8.71 31.34 6.96
N LEU A 32 -9.23 30.13 6.87
CA LEU A 32 -10.61 29.89 6.46
C LEU A 32 -11.35 29.36 7.69
N ASP A 33 -11.81 30.31 8.49
CA ASP A 33 -12.86 30.14 9.49
C ASP A 33 -14.20 30.05 8.75
N PHE A 34 -14.87 28.90 8.88
CA PHE A 34 -16.27 28.71 8.49
C PHE A 34 -17.07 28.35 9.74
N SER A 35 -17.11 29.31 10.66
CA SER A 35 -18.12 29.41 11.71
C SER A 35 -19.37 30.08 11.13
N ASP A 36 -20.35 29.29 10.70
CA ASP A 36 -21.78 29.55 10.87
C ASP A 36 -22.59 28.54 10.07
N LEU A 37 -23.30 27.64 10.77
CA LEU A 37 -24.66 27.27 10.42
C LEU A 37 -25.27 26.50 11.60
N ALA A 38 -26.05 27.26 12.37
CA ALA A 38 -26.83 26.82 13.50
C ALA A 38 -27.83 25.71 13.14
N VAL A 39 -28.03 24.83 14.12
CA VAL A 39 -28.96 23.70 14.19
C VAL A 39 -30.41 24.10 13.89
N PRO A 40 -31.17 23.23 13.19
CA PRO A 40 -32.55 22.99 13.59
C PRO A 40 -32.75 21.59 14.18
N SER A 41 -33.17 21.59 15.43
CA SER A 41 -33.72 20.45 16.15
C SER A 41 -35.18 20.24 15.74
N HIS A 42 -35.59 18.96 15.77
CA HIS A 42 -36.95 18.44 15.63
C HIS A 42 -37.50 18.34 14.19
N ILE A 43 -37.70 17.10 13.71
CA ILE A 43 -39.01 16.54 13.31
C ILE A 43 -38.87 15.06 12.90
N ARG A 44 -39.61 14.24 13.65
CA ARG A 44 -40.32 12.97 13.34
C ARG A 44 -39.79 12.05 12.22
N ARG A 45 -39.51 10.80 12.63
CA ARG A 45 -39.44 9.61 11.78
C ARG A 45 -40.72 9.45 10.93
N SER A 46 -40.60 9.57 9.61
CA SER A 46 -41.50 8.91 8.66
C SER A 46 -40.69 8.28 7.55
N SER A 47 -40.97 7.01 7.32
CA SER A 47 -40.44 6.17 6.26
C SER A 47 -40.78 6.74 4.88
N SER A 48 -39.83 7.40 4.25
CA SER A 48 -39.82 7.68 2.82
C SER A 48 -38.35 7.74 2.38
N MET A 49 -38.04 6.94 1.37
CA MET A 49 -36.69 6.58 0.95
C MET A 49 -35.75 7.79 0.79
N PRO A 50 -34.47 7.70 1.20
CA PRO A 50 -33.51 8.76 0.96
C PRO A 50 -33.35 8.98 -0.55
N SER A 51 -33.52 10.23 -0.96
CA SER A 51 -33.30 10.72 -2.32
C SER A 51 -31.85 10.44 -2.74
N VAL A 52 -31.66 9.85 -3.91
CA VAL A 52 -30.36 9.67 -4.57
C VAL A 52 -29.87 11.04 -5.04
N SER A 53 -29.34 11.86 -4.14
CA SER A 53 -28.52 13.05 -4.43
C SER A 53 -27.88 13.63 -3.16
N ASP A 54 -27.49 12.80 -2.19
CA ASP A 54 -26.33 13.22 -1.41
C ASP A 54 -25.15 13.13 -2.38
N PRO A 55 -24.36 14.21 -2.61
CA PRO A 55 -23.08 14.02 -3.24
C PRO A 55 -22.38 13.02 -2.34
N ILE A 56 -22.23 11.79 -2.84
CA ILE A 56 -21.22 10.90 -2.29
C ILE A 56 -19.97 11.74 -2.48
N ILE A 57 -19.56 12.40 -1.40
CA ILE A 57 -18.20 12.88 -1.22
C ILE A 57 -17.45 11.56 -1.24
N GLY A 58 -17.21 11.05 -2.46
CA GLY A 58 -16.31 9.95 -2.69
C GLY A 58 -15.08 10.36 -1.91
N PRO A 59 -14.52 9.49 -1.06
CA PRO A 59 -13.33 9.86 -0.31
C PRO A 59 -12.39 10.45 -1.35
N ILE A 60 -12.05 11.73 -1.20
CA ILE A 60 -11.12 12.40 -2.09
C ILE A 60 -9.88 11.52 -1.99
N LEU A 61 -9.68 10.68 -3.00
CA LEU A 61 -8.66 9.64 -2.96
C LEU A 61 -7.36 10.40 -3.03
N LYS A 62 -6.84 10.70 -1.84
CA LYS A 62 -5.68 11.56 -1.68
C LYS A 62 -4.49 10.76 -2.16
N HIS A 63 -3.86 11.26 -3.21
CA HIS A 63 -2.61 10.70 -3.67
C HIS A 63 -1.63 10.53 -2.51
N TYR A 64 -0.88 9.43 -2.55
CA TYR A 64 0.23 9.30 -1.63
C TYR A 64 1.22 10.45 -1.88
N ASP A 65 1.55 11.15 -0.80
CA ASP A 65 2.42 12.30 -0.84
C ASP A 65 3.89 11.86 -0.88
N TYR A 66 4.35 11.53 -2.09
CA TYR A 66 5.76 11.24 -2.33
C TYR A 66 6.66 12.45 -2.03
N ASN A 67 6.16 13.70 -2.08
CA ASN A 67 6.99 14.89 -1.84
C ASN A 67 7.45 14.99 -0.38
N SER A 68 6.66 14.44 0.57
CA SER A 68 7.04 14.40 1.98
C SER A 68 8.25 13.50 2.27
N ARG A 69 8.54 12.50 1.41
CA ARG A 69 9.60 11.49 1.63
C ARG A 69 10.71 11.54 0.60
N LEU A 70 10.39 11.87 -0.65
CA LEU A 70 11.31 11.87 -1.79
C LEU A 70 11.52 13.29 -2.31
N ASN A 71 12.77 13.74 -2.26
CA ASN A 71 13.14 15.00 -2.90
C ASN A 71 13.22 14.84 -4.43
N ARG A 72 13.22 15.99 -5.14
CA ARG A 72 13.26 16.03 -6.61
C ARG A 72 14.44 15.27 -7.23
N LEU A 73 15.61 15.31 -6.60
CA LEU A 73 16.78 14.60 -7.10
C LEU A 73 16.62 13.07 -6.98
N GLN A 74 16.08 12.59 -5.85
CA GLN A 74 15.78 11.17 -5.63
C GLN A 74 14.74 10.64 -6.63
N LYS A 75 13.69 11.43 -6.92
CA LYS A 75 12.70 11.08 -7.97
C LYS A 75 13.36 10.90 -9.34
N ARG A 76 14.29 11.79 -9.70
CA ARG A 76 15.07 11.66 -10.94
C ARG A 76 15.97 10.43 -10.96
N PHE A 77 16.62 10.12 -9.83
CA PHE A 77 17.42 8.89 -9.72
C PHE A 77 16.57 7.63 -9.90
N LEU A 78 15.38 7.58 -9.32
CA LEU A 78 14.44 6.47 -9.50
C LEU A 78 14.05 6.32 -10.98
N ARG A 79 13.62 7.40 -11.64
CA ARG A 79 13.26 7.37 -13.07
C ARG A 79 14.43 6.88 -13.94
N PHE A 80 15.62 7.42 -13.73
CA PHE A 80 16.80 7.07 -14.51
C PHE A 80 17.20 5.61 -14.32
N THR A 81 17.31 5.16 -13.06
CA THR A 81 17.73 3.79 -12.75
C THR A 81 16.66 2.76 -13.10
N TRP A 82 15.38 3.09 -12.97
CA TRP A 82 14.27 2.25 -13.44
C TRP A 82 14.33 2.04 -14.95
N HIS A 83 14.53 3.12 -15.71
CA HIS A 83 14.73 3.00 -17.16
C HIS A 83 15.95 2.14 -17.50
N ARG A 84 17.07 2.28 -16.76
CA ARG A 84 18.24 1.41 -16.94
C ARG A 84 17.98 -0.05 -16.54
N LEU A 85 17.18 -0.33 -15.50
CA LEU A 85 16.79 -1.69 -15.14
C LEU A 85 16.02 -2.38 -16.27
N GLN A 86 15.21 -1.62 -17.01
CA GLN A 86 14.45 -2.13 -18.16
C GLN A 86 15.31 -2.32 -19.42
N THR A 87 16.34 -1.50 -19.63
CA THR A 87 17.05 -1.40 -20.92
C THR A 87 18.53 -1.83 -20.89
N LYS A 88 19.23 -1.59 -19.78
CA LYS A 88 20.70 -1.69 -19.66
C LYS A 88 21.12 -2.18 -18.26
N ASN A 89 20.82 -3.45 -17.97
CA ASN A 89 21.12 -4.08 -16.68
C ASN A 89 21.95 -5.39 -16.84
N GLY A 90 23.16 -5.29 -17.39
CA GLY A 90 24.04 -6.45 -17.56
C GLY A 90 23.43 -7.61 -18.37
N GLY A 91 22.54 -7.31 -19.31
CA GLY A 91 21.79 -8.30 -20.10
C GLY A 91 20.62 -8.99 -19.38
N LYS A 92 20.41 -8.74 -18.07
CA LYS A 92 19.26 -9.26 -17.33
C LYS A 92 18.00 -8.44 -17.64
N ARG A 93 16.91 -9.12 -17.94
CA ARG A 93 15.59 -8.49 -18.07
C ARG A 93 15.06 -8.11 -16.69
N VAL A 94 14.35 -6.97 -16.61
CA VAL A 94 13.70 -6.53 -15.37
C VAL A 94 12.80 -7.60 -14.76
N GLY A 95 12.07 -8.38 -15.59
CA GLY A 95 11.26 -9.50 -15.13
C GLY A 95 12.06 -10.53 -14.31
N ASN A 96 13.26 -10.89 -14.76
CA ASN A 96 14.13 -11.83 -14.05
C ASN A 96 14.59 -11.28 -12.69
N VAL A 97 14.80 -9.96 -12.58
CA VAL A 97 15.17 -9.30 -11.32
C VAL A 97 14.05 -9.45 -10.29
N PHE A 98 12.80 -9.27 -10.70
CA PHE A 98 11.67 -9.43 -9.78
C PHE A 98 11.24 -10.89 -9.59
N GLU A 99 11.50 -11.79 -10.54
CA GLU A 99 11.39 -13.23 -10.28
C GLU A 99 12.33 -13.64 -9.14
N GLU A 100 13.57 -13.12 -9.10
CA GLU A 100 14.51 -13.36 -7.99
C GLU A 100 13.96 -12.84 -6.64
N VAL A 101 13.25 -11.70 -6.63
CA VAL A 101 12.58 -11.20 -5.41
C VAL A 101 11.59 -12.23 -4.87
N TYR A 102 10.73 -12.78 -5.72
CA TYR A 102 9.76 -13.78 -5.30
C TYR A 102 10.41 -15.12 -4.94
N GLU A 103 11.45 -15.56 -5.65
CA GLU A 103 12.22 -16.74 -5.27
C GLU A 103 12.83 -16.61 -3.87
N ARG A 104 13.41 -15.44 -3.54
CA ARG A 104 13.95 -15.16 -2.21
C ARG A 104 12.84 -15.07 -1.16
N LEU A 105 11.70 -14.45 -1.48
CA LEU A 105 10.55 -14.34 -0.57
C LEU A 105 10.04 -15.71 -0.17
N LEU A 106 9.85 -16.58 -1.15
CA LEU A 106 9.37 -17.95 -0.96
C LEU A 106 10.37 -18.83 -0.16
N ARG A 107 11.68 -18.58 -0.28
CA ARG A 107 12.70 -19.25 0.54
C ARG A 107 12.68 -18.78 1.99
N GLN A 108 12.45 -17.49 2.22
CA GLN A 108 12.51 -16.89 3.55
C GLN A 108 11.18 -16.99 4.32
N LEU A 109 10.05 -17.07 3.61
CA LEU A 109 8.71 -17.28 4.15
C LEU A 109 8.08 -18.51 3.48
N PRO A 110 8.45 -19.73 3.88
CA PRO A 110 7.98 -20.95 3.22
C PRO A 110 6.45 -21.11 3.25
N GLY A 111 5.76 -20.56 4.27
CA GLY A 111 4.29 -20.55 4.32
C GLY A 111 3.62 -19.81 3.15
N THR A 112 4.35 -18.95 2.44
CA THR A 112 3.84 -18.29 1.23
C THR A 112 3.55 -19.29 0.11
N TRP A 113 4.33 -20.37 -0.01
CA TRP A 113 4.10 -21.39 -1.05
C TRP A 113 2.73 -22.06 -0.91
N GLU A 114 2.32 -22.33 0.33
CA GLU A 114 1.02 -22.92 0.63
C GLU A 114 -0.11 -21.97 0.22
N MET A 115 0.08 -20.66 0.39
CA MET A 115 -0.89 -19.66 -0.07
C MET A 115 -1.08 -19.73 -1.58
N PHE A 116 0.00 -19.79 -2.37
CA PHE A 116 -0.08 -19.91 -3.83
C PHE A 116 -0.80 -21.16 -4.35
N THR A 117 -0.92 -22.20 -3.51
CA THR A 117 -1.54 -23.49 -3.87
C THR A 117 -2.89 -23.72 -3.21
N THR A 118 -3.30 -22.89 -2.25
CA THR A 118 -4.55 -23.04 -1.50
C THR A 118 -5.77 -22.81 -2.39
N ARG A 119 -6.83 -23.62 -2.22
CA ARG A 119 -8.09 -23.52 -2.99
C ARG A 119 -8.71 -22.12 -3.00
N THR A 120 -8.59 -21.36 -1.91
CA THR A 120 -9.08 -19.96 -1.85
C THR A 120 -8.22 -18.99 -2.63
N PHE A 121 -6.91 -19.18 -2.65
CA PHE A 121 -6.05 -18.43 -3.56
C PHE A 121 -6.40 -18.76 -5.01
N LEU A 122 -6.51 -20.04 -5.35
CA LEU A 122 -6.99 -20.49 -6.66
C LEU A 122 -8.42 -19.99 -6.98
N SER A 123 -9.30 -19.84 -5.98
CA SER A 123 -10.67 -19.34 -6.16
C SER A 123 -10.70 -17.82 -6.34
N ALA A 124 -10.01 -17.06 -5.49
CA ALA A 124 -9.82 -15.63 -5.62
C ALA A 124 -9.14 -15.28 -6.94
N MET A 125 -8.27 -16.17 -7.42
CA MET A 125 -7.48 -15.97 -8.62
C MET A 125 -7.97 -16.75 -9.84
N SER A 126 -9.02 -17.54 -9.72
CA SER A 126 -9.68 -18.17 -10.87
C SER A 126 -10.14 -17.13 -11.90
N ARG A 127 -10.26 -15.87 -11.48
CA ARG A 127 -10.61 -14.70 -12.30
C ARG A 127 -9.44 -13.77 -12.60
N SER A 128 -8.24 -14.02 -12.06
CA SER A 128 -7.07 -13.14 -12.23
C SER A 128 -5.95 -13.85 -12.98
N GLU A 129 -5.29 -13.15 -13.89
CA GLU A 129 -4.11 -13.67 -14.61
C GLU A 129 -2.89 -13.91 -13.69
N THR A 130 -2.96 -13.45 -12.44
CA THR A 130 -1.83 -13.39 -11.51
C THR A 130 -1.60 -14.70 -10.73
N ALA A 131 -1.66 -15.87 -11.40
CA ALA A 131 -1.69 -17.21 -10.80
C ALA A 131 -0.45 -17.64 -9.99
N THR A 132 0.72 -17.15 -10.39
CA THR A 132 2.00 -17.70 -9.92
C THR A 132 2.91 -16.63 -9.32
N PRO A 133 3.99 -17.02 -8.60
CA PRO A 133 5.02 -16.07 -8.17
C PRO A 133 5.65 -15.31 -9.34
N ARG A 134 5.77 -15.93 -10.53
CA ARG A 134 6.26 -15.24 -11.73
C ARG A 134 5.29 -14.18 -12.23
N ASP A 135 3.98 -14.43 -12.12
CA ASP A 135 2.99 -13.44 -12.52
C ASP A 135 2.95 -12.28 -11.53
N HIS A 136 3.08 -12.56 -10.22
CA HIS A 136 3.25 -11.52 -9.21
C HIS A 136 4.53 -10.68 -9.45
N ALA A 137 5.62 -11.30 -9.92
CA ALA A 137 6.82 -10.56 -10.32
C ALA A 137 6.53 -9.58 -11.46
N LYS A 138 5.78 -10.01 -12.49
CA LYS A 138 5.36 -9.14 -13.61
C LYS A 138 4.45 -8.01 -13.12
N GLU A 139 3.47 -8.31 -12.27
CA GLU A 139 2.57 -7.28 -11.70
C GLU A 139 3.33 -6.30 -10.80
N THR A 140 4.35 -6.75 -10.06
CA THR A 140 5.22 -5.88 -9.27
C THR A 140 6.03 -4.94 -10.16
N VAL A 141 6.53 -5.41 -11.30
CA VAL A 141 7.19 -4.55 -12.29
C VAL A 141 6.24 -3.48 -12.80
N LYS A 142 4.99 -3.84 -13.13
CA LYS A 142 3.97 -2.87 -13.56
C LYS A 142 3.61 -1.87 -12.47
N LEU A 143 3.45 -2.33 -11.22
CA LEU A 143 3.23 -1.47 -10.05
C LEU A 143 4.32 -0.42 -9.90
N ILE A 144 5.59 -0.85 -9.94
CA ILE A 144 6.73 0.07 -9.81
C ILE A 144 6.79 1.04 -10.99
N ASP A 145 6.52 0.56 -12.20
CA ASP A 145 6.46 1.40 -13.40
C ASP A 145 5.39 2.50 -13.27
N TYR A 146 4.19 2.12 -12.80
CA TYR A 146 3.07 3.04 -12.59
C TYR A 146 3.40 4.09 -11.53
N ALA A 147 3.95 3.67 -10.39
CA ALA A 147 4.35 4.57 -9.33
C ALA A 147 5.47 5.53 -9.76
N ILE A 148 6.53 5.03 -10.43
CA ILE A 148 7.66 5.85 -10.88
C ILE A 148 7.25 6.87 -11.94
N LYS A 149 6.34 6.50 -12.86
CA LYS A 149 5.80 7.42 -13.88
C LYS A 149 5.06 8.60 -13.26
N ASN A 150 4.40 8.41 -12.12
CA ASN A 150 3.61 9.44 -11.44
C ASN A 150 4.40 10.32 -10.45
N LEU A 151 5.68 10.01 -10.15
CA LEU A 151 6.45 10.73 -9.13
C LEU A 151 6.64 12.23 -9.39
N GLU A 152 6.72 12.64 -10.66
CA GLU A 152 6.92 14.04 -11.08
C GLU A 152 5.71 14.61 -11.84
N VAL A 153 4.59 13.88 -11.85
CA VAL A 153 3.34 14.32 -12.47
C VAL A 153 2.59 15.20 -11.47
N ASN A 154 1.93 16.25 -11.95
CA ASN A 154 1.11 17.11 -11.11
C ASN A 154 -0.04 16.31 -10.50
N ASP A 155 -0.44 16.60 -9.26
CA ASP A 155 -1.50 15.82 -8.58
C ASP A 155 -2.82 15.75 -9.38
N LYS A 156 -3.14 16.76 -10.19
CA LYS A 156 -4.34 16.75 -11.05
C LYS A 156 -4.28 15.77 -12.22
N GLU A 157 -3.09 15.36 -12.62
CA GLU A 157 -2.81 14.52 -13.79
C GLU A 157 -2.35 13.11 -13.39
N ARG A 158 -2.20 12.87 -12.08
CA ARG A 158 -1.80 11.58 -11.54
C ARG A 158 -2.89 10.54 -11.73
N ASN A 159 -2.48 9.36 -12.18
CA ASN A 159 -3.38 8.23 -12.43
C ASN A 159 -3.05 7.01 -11.57
N ASP A 160 -2.09 7.10 -10.65
CA ASP A 160 -1.69 6.00 -9.79
C ASP A 160 -2.77 5.63 -8.76
N THR A 161 -3.37 6.63 -8.12
CA THR A 161 -4.39 6.42 -7.09
C THR A 161 -5.73 6.01 -7.69
N GLY A 162 -6.36 4.98 -7.11
CA GLY A 162 -7.61 4.40 -7.62
C GLY A 162 -7.44 3.47 -8.82
N SER A 163 -6.23 3.32 -9.36
CA SER A 163 -5.94 2.38 -10.45
C SER A 163 -5.81 0.93 -9.95
N ASP A 164 -5.76 -0.01 -10.88
CA ASP A 164 -5.42 -1.42 -10.57
C ASP A 164 -4.01 -1.58 -9.96
N TYR A 165 -3.16 -0.56 -10.11
CA TYR A 165 -1.81 -0.51 -9.56
C TYR A 165 -1.68 0.45 -8.36
N ASP A 166 -2.80 0.82 -7.74
CA ASP A 166 -2.77 1.55 -6.47
C ASP A 166 -2.23 0.62 -5.36
N PRO A 167 -1.08 0.93 -4.73
CA PRO A 167 -0.50 0.08 -3.69
C PRO A 167 -1.45 -0.11 -2.50
N PHE A 168 -2.25 0.89 -2.14
CA PHE A 168 -3.22 0.79 -1.05
C PHE A 168 -4.33 -0.22 -1.41
N LEU A 169 -4.91 -0.12 -2.61
CA LEU A 169 -5.97 -1.04 -3.04
C LEU A 169 -5.45 -2.47 -3.21
N LEU A 170 -4.23 -2.64 -3.72
CA LEU A 170 -3.56 -3.94 -3.80
C LEU A 170 -3.36 -4.55 -2.41
N GLY A 171 -2.89 -3.75 -1.45
CA GLY A 171 -2.78 -4.15 -0.04
C GLY A 171 -4.11 -4.63 0.54
N LYS A 172 -5.17 -3.85 0.31
CA LYS A 172 -6.53 -4.17 0.74
C LYS A 172 -7.08 -5.45 0.13
N ALA A 173 -6.79 -5.70 -1.15
CA ALA A 173 -7.18 -6.93 -1.84
C ALA A 173 -6.52 -8.17 -1.21
N HIS A 174 -5.23 -8.08 -0.86
CA HIS A 174 -4.50 -9.13 -0.16
C HIS A 174 -4.96 -9.33 1.29
N GLY A 175 -5.70 -8.37 1.86
CA GLY A 175 -6.37 -8.49 3.15
C GLY A 175 -7.23 -9.76 3.30
N ARG A 176 -7.79 -10.25 2.19
CA ARG A 176 -8.57 -11.50 2.10
C ARG A 176 -7.75 -12.76 2.37
N LEU A 177 -6.43 -12.68 2.27
CA LEU A 177 -5.51 -13.79 2.52
C LEU A 177 -5.17 -13.97 4.01
N ARG A 178 -5.61 -13.04 4.86
CA ARG A 178 -5.35 -13.07 6.31
C ARG A 178 -5.76 -14.38 7.01
N PRO A 179 -6.94 -14.98 6.73
CA PRO A 179 -7.31 -16.27 7.32
C PRO A 179 -6.36 -17.44 6.98
N TYR A 180 -5.52 -17.27 5.95
CA TYR A 180 -4.55 -18.26 5.49
C TYR A 180 -3.13 -18.00 6.00
N GLY A 181 -2.98 -17.10 6.99
CA GLY A 181 -1.69 -16.79 7.60
C GLY A 181 -0.92 -15.64 6.94
N PHE A 182 -1.51 -14.97 5.95
CA PHE A 182 -0.91 -13.74 5.41
C PHE A 182 -0.99 -12.62 6.44
N THR A 183 0.14 -12.00 6.76
CA THR A 183 0.24 -10.95 7.78
C THR A 183 0.98 -9.73 7.24
N GLY A 184 0.92 -8.61 7.95
CA GLY A 184 1.65 -7.40 7.56
C GLY A 184 3.16 -7.60 7.43
N ASN A 185 3.73 -8.59 8.12
CA ASN A 185 5.15 -8.94 8.02
C ASN A 185 5.58 -9.37 6.61
N TYR A 186 4.66 -9.92 5.80
CA TYR A 186 4.95 -10.30 4.42
C TYR A 186 5.30 -9.08 3.56
N TRP A 187 4.65 -7.93 3.82
CA TRP A 187 4.95 -6.68 3.13
C TRP A 187 6.31 -6.10 3.52
N GLU A 188 6.63 -6.12 4.82
CA GLU A 188 7.96 -5.72 5.31
C GLU A 188 9.04 -6.56 4.66
N LYS A 189 8.82 -7.88 4.62
CA LYS A 189 9.78 -8.82 4.05
C LYS A 189 9.92 -8.68 2.54
N LEU A 190 8.82 -8.41 1.83
CA LEU A 190 8.85 -8.06 0.42
C LEU A 190 9.69 -6.80 0.20
N GLY A 191 9.49 -5.76 1.01
CA GLY A 191 10.26 -4.51 0.93
C GLY A 191 11.76 -4.71 1.13
N GLU A 192 12.14 -5.45 2.17
CA GLU A 192 13.53 -5.83 2.46
C GLU A 192 14.17 -6.51 1.25
N ILE A 193 13.50 -7.52 0.69
CA ILE A 193 14.04 -8.30 -0.43
C ILE A 193 14.10 -7.49 -1.72
N ILE A 194 13.11 -6.63 -2.00
CA ILE A 194 13.16 -5.71 -3.15
C ILE A 194 14.40 -4.83 -3.04
N VAL A 195 14.65 -4.25 -1.87
CA VAL A 195 15.84 -3.41 -1.65
C VAL A 195 17.12 -4.23 -1.88
N ASP A 196 17.26 -5.38 -1.25
CA ASP A 196 18.46 -6.22 -1.37
C ASP A 196 18.76 -6.60 -2.83
N VAL A 197 17.73 -6.98 -3.59
CA VAL A 197 17.87 -7.39 -4.99
C VAL A 197 18.14 -6.20 -5.91
N VAL A 198 17.45 -5.08 -5.71
CA VAL A 198 17.57 -3.89 -6.58
C VAL A 198 18.92 -3.19 -6.38
N LEU A 199 19.42 -3.11 -5.14
CA LEU A 199 20.67 -2.40 -4.84
C LEU A 199 21.92 -3.06 -5.44
N VAL A 200 21.88 -4.36 -5.71
CA VAL A 200 23.00 -5.08 -6.34
C VAL A 200 22.97 -5.04 -7.87
N GLN A 201 21.91 -4.49 -8.48
CA GLN A 201 21.83 -4.34 -9.94
C GLN A 201 22.79 -3.25 -10.42
N GLU A 202 23.48 -3.52 -11.54
CA GLU A 202 24.44 -2.57 -12.14
C GLU A 202 23.78 -1.22 -12.43
N ALA A 203 22.54 -1.26 -12.94
CA ALA A 203 21.73 -0.07 -13.22
C ALA A 203 21.61 0.90 -12.04
N VAL A 204 21.61 0.39 -10.80
CA VAL A 204 21.46 1.17 -9.56
C VAL A 204 22.81 1.48 -8.93
N ARG A 205 23.72 0.49 -8.88
CA ARG A 205 25.04 0.61 -8.26
C ARG A 205 25.91 1.69 -8.89
N ASP A 206 25.78 1.90 -10.21
CA ASP A 206 26.56 2.87 -10.97
C ASP A 206 26.16 4.33 -10.70
N LEU A 207 25.02 4.59 -10.05
CA LEU A 207 24.53 5.94 -9.78
C LEU A 207 24.59 6.27 -8.28
N PRO A 208 25.58 7.07 -7.83
CA PRO A 208 25.68 7.50 -6.44
C PRO A 208 24.38 8.15 -5.93
N GLY A 209 23.91 7.71 -4.76
CA GLY A 209 22.68 8.21 -4.15
C GLY A 209 21.40 7.54 -4.63
N ALA A 210 21.41 6.81 -5.75
CA ALA A 210 20.23 6.09 -6.23
C ALA A 210 19.75 5.01 -5.24
N GLY A 211 20.69 4.32 -4.58
CA GLY A 211 20.34 3.31 -3.60
C GLY A 211 19.50 3.87 -2.45
N GLN A 212 19.81 5.07 -1.95
CA GLN A 212 19.00 5.71 -0.91
C GLN A 212 17.60 6.07 -1.42
N ALA A 213 17.48 6.50 -2.68
CA ALA A 213 16.19 6.80 -3.29
C ALA A 213 15.33 5.53 -3.38
N TRP A 214 15.91 4.40 -3.79
CA TRP A 214 15.24 3.09 -3.83
C TRP A 214 14.77 2.63 -2.46
N VAL A 215 15.59 2.75 -1.42
CA VAL A 215 15.20 2.40 -0.04
C VAL A 215 13.95 3.20 0.40
N ILE A 216 13.96 4.52 0.19
CA ILE A 216 12.83 5.38 0.60
C ILE A 216 11.59 5.09 -0.23
N PHE A 217 11.75 4.91 -1.54
CA PHE A 217 10.66 4.60 -2.45
C PHE A 217 9.99 3.26 -2.11
N THR A 218 10.78 2.21 -1.90
CA THR A 218 10.25 0.91 -1.50
C THR A 218 9.52 0.99 -0.17
N ALA A 219 10.05 1.74 0.82
CA ALA A 219 9.35 1.98 2.08
C ALA A 219 7.99 2.67 1.85
N CYS A 220 7.91 3.67 0.96
CA CYS A 220 6.65 4.33 0.64
C CYS A 220 5.62 3.38 -0.02
N LEU A 221 6.07 2.44 -0.85
CA LEU A 221 5.18 1.43 -1.43
C LEU A 221 4.68 0.45 -0.37
N VAL A 222 5.59 -0.05 0.47
CA VAL A 222 5.28 -0.98 1.57
C VAL A 222 4.35 -0.34 2.59
N ASP A 223 4.58 0.92 2.95
CA ASP A 223 3.71 1.69 3.86
C ASP A 223 2.26 1.69 3.34
N GLN A 224 2.05 1.93 2.04
CA GLN A 224 0.72 1.93 1.43
C GLN A 224 0.10 0.53 1.31
N LEU A 225 0.87 -0.47 0.86
CA LEU A 225 0.43 -1.87 0.79
C LEU A 225 -0.01 -2.36 2.17
N ARG A 226 0.76 -2.02 3.19
CA ARG A 226 0.46 -2.36 4.58
C ARG A 226 -0.77 -1.62 5.08
N ALA A 227 -0.89 -0.32 4.81
CA ALA A 227 -2.05 0.48 5.23
C ALA A 227 -3.36 -0.09 4.65
N GLY A 228 -3.39 -0.43 3.36
CA GLY A 228 -4.55 -1.05 2.74
C GLY A 228 -4.85 -2.44 3.31
N PHE A 229 -3.80 -3.25 3.52
CA PHE A 229 -3.92 -4.56 4.15
C PHE A 229 -4.49 -4.50 5.58
N ASP A 230 -4.08 -3.50 6.35
CA ASP A 230 -4.57 -3.29 7.71
C ASP A 230 -6.00 -2.71 7.72
N GLU A 231 -6.35 -1.84 6.77
CA GLU A 231 -7.72 -1.32 6.60
C GLU A 231 -8.72 -2.45 6.35
N SER A 232 -8.32 -3.50 5.63
CA SER A 232 -9.18 -4.67 5.36
C SER A 232 -9.70 -5.36 6.63
N LYS A 233 -9.10 -5.11 7.80
CA LYS A 233 -9.62 -5.59 9.10
C LYS A 233 -10.96 -4.97 9.46
N SER A 234 -11.16 -3.69 9.12
CA SER A 234 -12.36 -2.93 9.50
C SER A 234 -13.64 -3.43 8.81
N GLY A 235 -13.50 -3.93 7.58
CA GLY A 235 -14.59 -4.55 6.82
C GLY A 235 -14.97 -5.98 7.26
N LEU A 236 -14.19 -6.59 8.16
CA LEU A 236 -14.48 -7.89 8.76
C LEU A 236 -15.30 -7.76 10.06
N THR A 237 -15.97 -6.62 10.30
CA THR A 237 -17.07 -6.61 11.27
C THR A 237 -18.05 -7.71 10.86
N PRO A 238 -18.24 -8.76 11.68
CA PRO A 238 -19.07 -9.87 11.26
C PRO A 238 -20.49 -9.33 11.09
N MET A 239 -21.07 -9.48 9.89
CA MET A 239 -22.53 -9.39 9.71
C MET A 239 -23.28 -10.33 10.67
N THR A 240 -22.60 -11.24 11.37
CA THR A 240 -23.13 -12.04 12.48
C THR A 240 -23.45 -11.24 13.75
N ALA A 241 -23.08 -9.96 13.88
CA ALA A 241 -23.55 -9.14 15.00
C ALA A 241 -25.04 -8.71 14.85
N MET A 242 -25.68 -8.88 13.69
CA MET A 242 -27.12 -8.61 13.52
C MET A 242 -28.04 -9.81 13.78
N PHE A 243 -27.50 -10.98 14.18
CA PHE A 243 -28.31 -12.14 14.57
C PHE A 243 -28.13 -12.57 16.03
N SER A 244 -27.94 -11.61 16.93
CA SER A 244 -27.95 -11.89 18.38
C SER A 244 -28.79 -10.88 19.16
N GLN A 245 -30.05 -10.69 18.77
CA GLN A 245 -31.04 -10.08 19.67
C GLN A 245 -32.47 -10.42 19.26
N LYS A 246 -32.95 -11.61 19.63
CA LYS A 246 -34.35 -11.92 20.02
C LYS A 246 -34.59 -13.43 20.07
N TYR A 247 -33.94 -14.12 21.01
CA TYR A 247 -34.52 -15.31 21.64
C TYR A 247 -34.09 -15.29 23.10
N ILE A 248 -34.67 -14.38 23.89
CA ILE A 248 -34.64 -14.44 25.34
C ILE A 248 -36.04 -14.87 25.77
N CYS A 249 -36.09 -16.13 26.22
CA CYS A 249 -36.85 -16.68 27.33
C CYS A 249 -38.34 -16.34 27.44
N ASN A 250 -39.18 -17.36 27.17
CA ASN A 250 -40.37 -17.63 27.99
C ASN A 250 -40.34 -19.11 28.38
N THR A 251 -39.61 -19.42 29.45
CA THR A 251 -39.76 -20.67 30.22
C THR A 251 -39.99 -20.29 31.67
N VAL A 252 -41.25 -20.13 32.05
CA VAL A 252 -41.82 -20.27 33.41
C VAL A 252 -43.34 -20.34 33.17
N THR A 253 -44.16 -21.25 33.68
CA THR A 253 -44.27 -22.03 34.94
C THR A 253 -45.17 -23.23 34.59
N SER A 254 -44.81 -24.49 34.84
CA SER A 254 -45.04 -25.23 36.09
C SER A 254 -46.42 -25.02 36.76
N ASP A 255 -47.06 -26.18 37.01
CA ASP A 255 -47.94 -26.51 38.14
C ASP A 255 -49.47 -26.40 37.98
N SER A 256 -50.08 -27.58 38.03
CA SER A 256 -51.06 -28.03 39.04
C SER A 256 -52.42 -28.52 38.51
N ALA A 257 -52.68 -29.79 38.87
CA ALA A 257 -53.95 -30.51 39.00
C ALA A 257 -54.74 -30.84 37.72
#